data_AF-A0A7S1UNT5-F1
#
_entry.id   AF-A0A7S1UNT5-F1
#
_cell.length_a   1.000
_cell.length_b   1.000
_cell.length_c   1.000
_cell.angle_alpha   90.00
_cell.angle_beta   90.00
_cell.angle_gamma   90.00
#
_symmetry.space_group_name_H-M   'P 1'
#
loop_
_entity.id
_entity.type
_entity.pdbx_description
1 polymer ?
#
loop_
_entity_poly.entity_id
_entity_poly.type
_entity_poly.pdbx_seq_one_letter_code
_entity_poly.pdbx_strand_id
1 'polypeptide(L)'
;VVREAVRPEYLDSVLFPLLLDKFDPQVVTYNGGIAKVPQWKISCYLEVLPGGVPTAEPHLELLSSFRPLLERCNLLFHHWYRQQHACNDKKQSRPIRVERLMTFVTRYRPHPGQEALLKHVDGAGKVDGSVVVQLPTRADFEGGGLTFWDGRKQQQEPLHYDTRTGDM
;
A
#
# COMPACT_ATOMS: atom_id res chain seq x y z
N VAL A 1 9.09 -9.40 1.39
CA VAL A 1 9.34 -8.79 0.07
C VAL A 1 9.44 -9.89 -0.98
N VAL A 2 8.55 -9.86 -1.95
CA VAL A 2 8.62 -10.62 -3.20
C VAL A 2 9.28 -9.69 -4.23
N ARG A 3 10.51 -10.01 -4.62
CA ARG A 3 11.26 -9.20 -5.60
C ARG A 3 10.64 -9.37 -6.98
N GLU A 4 10.55 -8.28 -7.75
CA GLU A 4 10.05 -8.29 -9.13
C GLU A 4 8.69 -9.02 -9.28
N ALA A 5 7.82 -8.87 -8.28
CA ALA A 5 6.48 -9.46 -8.27
C ALA A 5 5.63 -9.00 -9.47
N VAL A 6 5.96 -7.81 -9.98
CA VAL A 6 5.42 -7.18 -11.18
C VAL A 6 6.58 -6.78 -12.07
N ARG A 7 6.44 -7.04 -13.38
CA ARG A 7 7.47 -6.68 -14.37
C ARG A 7 7.73 -5.17 -14.36
N PRO A 8 8.97 -4.71 -14.08
CA PRO A 8 9.28 -3.29 -14.07
C PRO A 8 8.92 -2.58 -15.38
N GLU A 9 9.07 -3.23 -16.52
CA GLU A 9 8.80 -2.63 -17.84
C GLU A 9 7.31 -2.29 -18.03
N TYR A 10 6.41 -3.11 -17.47
CA TYR A 10 4.98 -2.82 -17.47
C TYR A 10 4.67 -1.59 -16.61
N LEU A 11 5.30 -1.51 -15.43
CA LEU A 11 5.13 -0.35 -14.56
C LEU A 11 5.69 0.92 -15.22
N ASP A 12 6.90 0.86 -15.76
CA ASP A 12 7.60 2.01 -16.36
C ASP A 12 6.95 2.51 -17.64
N SER A 13 6.56 1.60 -18.54
CA SER A 13 6.15 1.96 -19.91
C SER A 13 4.65 2.15 -20.05
N VAL A 14 3.85 1.51 -19.19
CA VAL A 14 2.38 1.53 -19.31
C VAL A 14 1.76 2.31 -18.16
N LEU A 15 2.01 1.88 -16.92
CA LEU A 15 1.26 2.38 -15.78
C LEU A 15 1.76 3.75 -15.29
N PHE A 16 3.08 3.94 -15.27
CA PHE A 16 3.69 5.12 -14.69
C PHE A 16 3.46 6.41 -15.48
N PRO A 17 3.49 6.43 -16.83
CA PRO A 17 3.14 7.63 -17.59
C PRO A 17 1.68 8.05 -17.34
N LEU A 18 0.76 7.09 -17.30
CA LEU A 18 -0.65 7.33 -16.97
C LEU A 18 -0.80 7.88 -15.55
N LEU A 19 -0.08 7.29 -14.59
CA LEU A 19 -0.05 7.78 -13.22
C LEU A 19 0.43 9.23 -13.18
N LEU A 20 1.53 9.57 -13.84
CA LEU A 20 2.06 10.94 -13.81
C LEU A 20 1.06 11.98 -14.38
N ASP A 21 0.33 11.62 -15.43
CA ASP A 21 -0.69 12.48 -16.04
C ASP A 21 -1.93 12.65 -15.15
N LYS A 22 -2.36 11.56 -14.50
CA LYS A 22 -3.64 11.49 -13.77
C LYS A 22 -3.51 11.61 -12.25
N PHE A 23 -2.29 11.70 -11.71
CA PHE A 23 -2.09 11.73 -10.26
C PHE A 23 -2.62 13.03 -9.67
N ASP A 24 -3.80 12.92 -9.05
CA ASP A 24 -4.44 14.01 -8.33
C ASP A 24 -4.60 13.62 -6.85
N PRO A 25 -3.71 14.07 -5.97
CA PRO A 25 -3.75 13.70 -4.56
C PRO A 25 -4.90 14.41 -3.84
N GLN A 26 -5.73 13.65 -3.13
CA GLN A 26 -6.80 14.22 -2.32
C GLN A 26 -6.29 14.64 -0.94
N VAL A 27 -6.80 15.76 -0.44
CA VAL A 27 -6.60 16.17 0.96
C VAL A 27 -7.60 15.43 1.82
N VAL A 28 -7.10 14.68 2.80
CA VAL A 28 -7.93 13.93 3.73
C VAL A 28 -7.56 14.22 5.18
N THR A 29 -8.58 14.21 6.03
CA THR A 29 -8.45 14.40 7.47
C THR A 29 -8.65 13.07 8.17
N TYR A 30 -7.68 12.66 8.98
CA TYR A 30 -7.79 11.48 9.82
C TYR A 30 -8.15 11.88 11.25
N ASN A 31 -9.17 11.24 11.82
CA ASN A 31 -9.57 11.47 13.21
C ASN A 31 -8.43 11.04 14.16
N GLY A 32 -7.72 12.00 14.75
CA GLY A 32 -6.52 11.77 15.56
C GLY A 32 -5.18 11.86 14.79
N GLY A 33 -5.23 12.14 13.49
CA GLY A 33 -4.10 12.19 12.57
C GLY A 33 -3.58 10.80 12.16
N ILE A 34 -2.95 10.70 11.00
CA ILE A 34 -2.01 9.61 10.70
C ILE A 34 -0.67 10.07 11.22
N ALA A 35 -0.01 9.33 12.12
CA ALA A 35 1.37 9.64 12.49
C ALA A 35 1.59 11.12 12.90
N LYS A 36 0.60 11.75 13.58
CA LYS A 36 0.58 13.18 13.94
C LYS A 36 0.47 14.17 12.76
N VAL A 37 0.11 13.70 11.58
CA VAL A 37 -0.24 14.50 10.41
C VAL A 37 -1.78 14.61 10.35
N PRO A 38 -2.36 15.77 10.71
CA PRO A 38 -3.82 15.94 10.72
C PRO A 38 -4.41 16.02 9.31
N GLN A 39 -3.65 16.55 8.34
CA GLN A 39 -4.03 16.65 6.94
C GLN A 39 -3.06 15.88 6.05
N TRP A 40 -3.51 14.74 5.56
CA TRP A 40 -2.75 13.94 4.61
C TRP A 40 -3.12 14.37 3.19
N LYS A 41 -2.13 14.77 2.39
CA LYS A 41 -2.36 15.44 1.09
C LYS A 41 -1.51 14.90 -0.06
N ILE A 42 -0.95 13.70 0.11
CA ILE A 42 0.03 13.14 -0.81
C ILE A 42 -0.39 11.80 -1.43
N SER A 43 -1.66 11.40 -1.23
CA SER A 43 -2.21 10.17 -1.77
C SER A 43 -3.36 10.43 -2.73
N CYS A 44 -3.39 9.66 -3.81
CA CYS A 44 -4.51 9.55 -4.74
C CYS A 44 -5.28 8.26 -4.44
N TYR A 45 -6.49 8.35 -3.89
CA TYR A 45 -7.33 7.21 -3.51
C TYR A 45 -8.04 6.61 -4.71
N LEU A 46 -7.93 5.29 -4.87
CA LEU A 46 -8.54 4.52 -5.96
C LEU A 46 -9.74 3.70 -5.48
N GLU A 47 -9.68 3.19 -4.25
CA GLU A 47 -10.78 2.50 -3.57
C GLU A 47 -10.82 3.03 -2.13
N VAL A 48 -12.02 3.33 -1.61
CA VAL A 48 -12.23 3.73 -0.21
C VAL A 48 -13.32 2.86 0.40
N LEU A 49 -13.13 2.49 1.66
CA LEU A 49 -14.14 1.76 2.41
C LEU A 49 -15.36 2.67 2.64
N PRO A 50 -16.59 2.26 2.28
CA PRO A 50 -17.80 3.02 2.61
C PRO A 50 -17.90 3.25 4.14
N GLY A 51 -18.05 4.51 4.55
CA GLY A 51 -18.04 4.88 5.98
C GLY A 51 -16.68 4.76 6.68
N GLY A 52 -15.60 4.51 5.91
CA GLY A 52 -14.23 4.49 6.40
C GLY A 52 -13.65 5.88 6.63
N VAL A 53 -12.50 5.93 7.31
CA VAL A 53 -11.66 7.12 7.43
C VAL A 53 -10.33 6.79 6.73
N PRO A 54 -9.87 7.60 5.76
CA PRO A 54 -10.44 8.87 5.36
C PRO A 54 -11.65 8.71 4.44
N THR A 55 -12.51 9.73 4.42
CA THR A 55 -13.52 9.91 3.37
C THR A 55 -12.88 10.67 2.20
N ALA A 56 -12.75 10.02 1.05
CA ALA A 56 -12.30 10.64 -0.19
C ALA A 56 -13.15 10.14 -1.36
N GLU A 57 -13.31 10.95 -2.40
CA GLU A 57 -13.88 10.48 -3.66
C GLU A 57 -12.83 9.67 -4.43
N PRO A 58 -13.12 8.40 -4.80
CA PRO A 58 -12.15 7.58 -5.51
C PRO A 58 -11.90 8.06 -6.93
N HIS A 59 -10.63 8.03 -7.36
CA HIS A 59 -10.23 8.33 -8.73
C HIS A 59 -10.51 7.14 -9.66
N LEU A 60 -11.75 7.03 -10.15
CA LEU A 60 -12.24 5.86 -10.90
C LEU A 60 -11.48 5.57 -12.20
N GLU A 61 -11.01 6.61 -12.92
CA GLU A 61 -10.23 6.42 -14.15
C GLU A 61 -8.87 5.76 -13.87
N LEU A 62 -8.16 6.25 -12.85
CA LEU A 62 -6.89 5.69 -12.40
C LEU A 62 -7.09 4.29 -11.79
N LEU A 63 -8.17 4.06 -11.05
CA LEU A 63 -8.56 2.72 -10.59
C LEU A 63 -8.70 1.74 -11.76
N SER A 64 -9.38 2.14 -12.84
CA SER A 64 -9.53 1.30 -14.03
C SER A 64 -8.18 0.90 -14.62
N SER A 65 -7.25 1.87 -14.71
CA SER A 65 -5.89 1.66 -15.22
C SER A 65 -5.04 0.76 -14.31
N PHE A 66 -5.23 0.87 -12.99
CA PHE A 66 -4.52 0.06 -11.99
C PHE A 66 -5.10 -1.34 -11.79
N ARG A 67 -6.31 -1.63 -12.29
CA ARG A 67 -7.02 -2.88 -12.04
C ARG A 67 -6.17 -4.15 -12.32
N PRO A 68 -5.41 -4.26 -13.44
CA PRO A 68 -4.57 -5.44 -13.66
C PRO A 68 -3.50 -5.64 -12.59
N LEU A 69 -2.89 -4.55 -12.11
CA LEU A 69 -1.93 -4.58 -11.01
C LEU A 69 -2.60 -5.01 -9.70
N LEU A 70 -3.76 -4.42 -9.37
CA LEU A 70 -4.49 -4.72 -8.13
C LEU A 70 -4.97 -6.17 -8.07
N GLU A 71 -5.40 -6.76 -9.20
CA GLU A 71 -5.75 -8.18 -9.25
C GLU A 71 -4.52 -9.07 -9.06
N ARG A 72 -3.35 -8.67 -9.58
CA ARG A 72 -2.10 -9.38 -9.29
C ARG A 72 -1.75 -9.34 -7.79
N CYS A 73 -1.92 -8.19 -7.15
CA CYS A 73 -1.75 -8.04 -5.70
C CYS A 73 -2.69 -8.97 -4.91
N ASN A 74 -3.97 -9.02 -5.29
CA ASN A 74 -4.94 -9.93 -4.67
C ASN A 74 -4.49 -11.40 -4.74
N LEU A 75 -4.04 -11.84 -5.92
CA LEU A 75 -3.60 -13.22 -6.13
C LEU A 75 -2.39 -13.55 -5.24
N LEU A 76 -1.39 -12.67 -5.21
CA LEU A 76 -0.19 -12.88 -4.42
C LEU A 76 -0.49 -12.85 -2.91
N PHE A 77 -1.32 -11.90 -2.45
CA PHE A 77 -1.77 -11.84 -1.06
C PHE A 77 -2.55 -13.10 -0.68
N HIS A 78 -3.49 -13.55 -1.52
CA HIS A 78 -4.24 -14.78 -1.30
C HIS A 78 -3.32 -16.00 -1.13
N HIS A 79 -2.31 -16.14 -2.01
CA HIS A 79 -1.34 -17.23 -1.90
C HIS A 79 -0.52 -17.15 -0.62
N TRP A 80 0.00 -15.97 -0.29
CA TRP A 80 0.76 -15.76 0.93
C TRP A 80 -0.10 -16.06 2.18
N TYR A 81 -1.31 -15.51 2.25
CA TYR A 81 -2.23 -15.68 3.38
C TYR A 81 -2.56 -17.16 3.61
N ARG A 82 -2.86 -17.88 2.53
CA ARG A 82 -3.08 -19.34 2.59
C ARG A 82 -1.89 -20.10 3.12
N GLN A 83 -0.66 -19.72 2.74
CA GLN A 83 0.54 -20.38 3.23
C GLN A 83 0.76 -20.14 4.73
N GLN A 84 0.56 -18.90 5.20
CA GLN A 84 0.72 -18.57 6.63
C GLN A 84 -0.32 -19.26 7.52
N HIS A 85 -1.49 -19.57 6.98
CA HIS A 85 -2.59 -20.20 7.71
C HIS A 85 -2.82 -21.67 7.34
N ALA A 86 -1.94 -22.28 6.54
CA ALA A 86 -2.09 -23.66 6.07
C ALA A 86 -2.22 -24.69 7.21
N CYS A 87 -1.61 -24.41 8.37
CA CYS A 87 -1.65 -25.30 9.54
C CYS A 87 -2.91 -25.14 10.40
N ASN A 88 -3.72 -24.09 10.18
CA ASN A 88 -4.93 -23.85 10.95
C ASN A 88 -6.12 -24.73 10.51
N ASP A 89 -5.96 -25.55 9.46
CA ASP A 89 -7.07 -26.22 8.80
C ASP A 89 -7.02 -27.73 8.75
N LYS A 90 -7.62 -28.34 9.79
CA LYS A 90 -8.37 -29.58 9.63
C LYS A 90 -9.88 -29.33 9.44
N LYS A 91 -10.34 -28.07 9.42
CA LYS A 91 -11.78 -27.74 9.50
C LYS A 91 -12.31 -26.60 8.61
N GLN A 92 -11.52 -25.77 7.91
CA GLN A 92 -12.12 -24.79 6.99
C GLN A 92 -12.74 -25.49 5.77
N SER A 93 -14.08 -25.49 5.76
CA SER A 93 -14.91 -25.84 4.62
C SER A 93 -15.19 -24.63 3.71
N ARG A 94 -14.72 -23.42 4.08
CA ARG A 94 -15.05 -22.19 3.35
C ARG A 94 -13.86 -21.69 2.53
N PRO A 95 -14.09 -21.29 1.26
CA PRO A 95 -13.04 -20.69 0.45
C PRO A 95 -12.62 -19.33 1.03
N ILE A 96 -11.31 -19.14 1.20
CA ILE A 96 -10.72 -17.83 1.54
C ILE A 96 -10.98 -16.88 0.37
N ARG A 97 -11.47 -15.67 0.69
CA ARG A 97 -11.70 -14.59 -0.28
C ARG A 97 -10.85 -13.40 0.11
N VAL A 98 -10.30 -12.73 -0.90
CA VAL A 98 -9.58 -11.46 -0.70
C VAL A 98 -10.48 -10.33 -1.14
N GLU A 99 -10.62 -9.33 -0.26
CA GLU A 99 -11.34 -8.10 -0.52
C GLU A 99 -10.42 -6.92 -0.20
N ARG A 100 -10.29 -5.97 -1.14
CA ARG A 100 -9.53 -4.74 -0.91
C ARG A 100 -10.45 -3.72 -0.27
N LEU A 101 -10.13 -3.31 0.95
CA LEU A 101 -10.91 -2.30 1.67
C LEU A 101 -10.54 -0.87 1.26
N MET A 102 -9.28 -0.65 0.89
CA MET A 102 -8.76 0.66 0.52
C MET A 102 -7.54 0.50 -0.37
N THR A 103 -7.47 1.33 -1.41
CA THR A 103 -6.34 1.37 -2.34
C THR A 103 -6.01 2.83 -2.62
N PHE A 104 -4.75 3.20 -2.54
CA PHE A 104 -4.28 4.54 -2.90
C PHE A 104 -2.84 4.49 -3.40
N VAL A 105 -2.48 5.49 -4.21
CA VAL A 105 -1.10 5.73 -4.64
C VAL A 105 -0.56 6.91 -3.86
N THR A 106 0.60 6.77 -3.23
CA THR A 106 1.23 7.84 -2.44
C THR A 106 2.53 8.27 -3.09
N ARG A 107 2.77 9.58 -3.15
CA ARG A 107 4.06 10.13 -3.59
C ARG A 107 4.74 10.89 -2.45
N TYR A 108 5.78 10.29 -1.89
CA TYR A 108 6.65 10.96 -0.93
C TYR A 108 7.58 11.95 -1.63
N ARG A 109 7.89 13.05 -0.94
CA ARG A 109 8.72 14.16 -1.45
C ARG A 109 9.65 14.66 -0.34
N PRO A 110 10.83 15.21 -0.65
CA PRO A 110 11.71 15.83 0.33
C PRO A 110 11.18 17.20 0.78
N HIS A 111 9.99 17.21 1.40
CA HIS A 111 9.31 18.40 1.87
C HIS A 111 8.61 18.12 3.20
N PRO A 112 8.69 19.03 4.20
CA PRO A 112 8.10 18.86 5.53
C PRO A 112 6.68 18.29 5.52
N GLY A 113 6.53 17.12 6.15
CA GLY A 113 5.26 16.40 6.29
C GLY A 113 4.85 15.57 5.06
N GLN A 114 5.76 15.36 4.11
CA GLN A 114 5.54 14.58 2.89
C GLN A 114 6.65 13.55 2.65
N GLU A 115 7.64 13.47 3.53
CA GLU A 115 8.84 12.64 3.35
C GLU A 115 8.58 11.19 3.71
N ALA A 116 7.72 10.96 4.70
CA ALA A 116 7.49 9.65 5.25
C ALA A 116 6.12 9.54 5.89
N LEU A 117 5.67 8.29 5.99
CA LEU A 117 4.60 7.88 6.86
C LEU A 117 5.22 7.29 8.14
N LEU A 118 5.04 7.97 9.29
CA LEU A 118 5.66 7.50 10.52
C LEU A 118 4.98 6.22 11.02
N LYS A 119 5.62 5.57 12.00
CA LYS A 119 5.17 4.34 12.64
C LYS A 119 3.67 4.38 12.99
N HIS A 120 2.93 3.41 12.47
CA HIS A 120 1.49 3.24 12.69
C HIS A 120 1.13 1.74 12.56
N VAL A 121 -0.13 1.41 12.85
CA VAL A 121 -0.71 0.08 12.60
C VAL A 121 -1.85 0.25 11.61
N ASP A 122 -1.77 -0.45 10.49
CA ASP A 122 -2.80 -0.41 9.45
C ASP A 122 -4.12 -0.96 9.95
N GLY A 123 -5.21 -0.24 9.65
CA GLY A 123 -6.59 -0.69 9.84
C GLY A 123 -7.01 -1.07 11.26
N ALA A 124 -6.16 -0.94 12.29
CA ALA A 124 -6.44 -1.21 13.70
C ALA A 124 -7.43 -2.37 13.97
N GLY A 125 -7.13 -3.56 13.41
CA GLY A 125 -7.95 -4.77 13.59
C GLY A 125 -9.08 -4.96 12.58
N LYS A 126 -9.17 -4.11 11.55
CA LYS A 126 -10.13 -4.22 10.44
C LYS A 126 -9.56 -4.81 9.16
N VAL A 127 -8.24 -5.03 9.11
CA VAL A 127 -7.53 -5.61 7.96
C VAL A 127 -6.76 -6.84 8.38
N ASP A 128 -6.72 -7.84 7.51
CA ASP A 128 -5.89 -9.04 7.66
C ASP A 128 -4.42 -8.78 7.25
N GLY A 129 -4.18 -7.73 6.45
CA GLY A 129 -2.85 -7.32 6.02
C GLY A 129 -2.89 -6.20 4.99
N SER A 130 -1.70 -5.72 4.63
CA SER A 130 -1.48 -4.67 3.64
C SER A 130 -0.52 -5.15 2.55
N VAL A 131 -0.70 -4.62 1.35
CA VAL A 131 0.20 -4.85 0.21
C VAL A 131 0.74 -3.50 -0.24
N VAL A 132 2.05 -3.40 -0.40
CA VAL A 132 2.71 -2.20 -0.93
C VAL A 132 3.44 -2.60 -2.19
N VAL A 133 3.23 -1.87 -3.28
CA VAL A 133 4.02 -2.05 -4.52
C VAL A 133 4.84 -0.80 -4.73
N GLN A 134 6.15 -0.97 -4.89
CA GLN A 134 7.02 0.15 -5.24
C GLN A 134 6.85 0.47 -6.73
N LEU A 135 6.35 1.68 -7.00
CA LEU A 135 6.21 2.20 -8.35
C LEU A 135 7.48 2.93 -8.79
N PRO A 136 7.67 3.14 -10.10
CA PRO A 136 8.80 3.89 -10.62
C PRO A 136 8.92 5.30 -10.06
N THR A 137 10.13 5.84 -10.10
CA THR A 137 10.40 7.26 -9.89
C THR A 137 11.46 7.73 -10.89
N ARG A 138 11.34 8.96 -11.36
CA ARG A 138 12.32 9.60 -12.27
C ARG A 138 13.37 10.41 -11.53
N ALA A 139 13.10 10.76 -10.27
CA ALA A 139 14.01 11.55 -9.47
C ALA A 139 14.89 10.61 -8.64
N ASP A 140 16.17 10.92 -8.59
CA ASP A 140 17.07 10.33 -7.61
C ASP A 140 16.59 10.69 -6.20
N PHE A 141 16.71 9.74 -5.29
CA PHE A 141 16.28 9.89 -3.90
C PHE A 141 17.14 9.01 -2.99
N GLU A 142 17.20 9.38 -1.72
CA GLU A 142 17.79 8.58 -0.66
C GLU A 142 16.69 8.10 0.29
N GLY A 143 16.75 6.83 0.71
CA GLY A 143 15.73 6.21 1.56
C GLY A 143 14.59 5.57 0.77
N GLY A 144 13.34 5.70 1.25
CA GLY A 144 12.14 5.25 0.53
C GLY A 144 11.75 3.76 0.69
N GLY A 145 12.33 3.05 1.66
CA GLY A 145 11.98 1.66 1.97
C GLY A 145 10.85 1.48 3.00
N LEU A 146 10.61 0.22 3.37
CA LEU A 146 9.64 -0.15 4.40
C LEU A 146 10.36 -0.56 5.69
N THR A 147 9.89 -0.03 6.82
CA THR A 147 10.43 -0.34 8.14
C THR A 147 9.36 -0.99 8.99
N PHE A 148 9.66 -2.15 9.58
CA PHE A 148 8.74 -2.93 10.39
C PHE A 148 9.23 -3.04 11.83
N TRP A 149 8.29 -3.02 12.78
CA TRP A 149 8.55 -3.18 14.21
C TRP A 149 7.73 -4.36 14.73
N ASP A 150 8.39 -5.43 15.16
CA ASP A 150 7.75 -6.54 15.86
C ASP A 150 7.44 -6.09 17.29
N GLY A 151 6.17 -5.83 17.60
CA GLY A 151 5.72 -5.18 18.84
C GLY A 151 6.01 -5.93 20.15
N ARG A 152 6.85 -6.97 20.12
CA ARG A 152 7.09 -7.90 21.23
C ARG A 152 8.20 -7.45 22.19
N LYS A 153 9.10 -6.53 21.82
CA LYS A 153 10.11 -5.95 22.73
C LYS A 153 10.49 -4.51 22.35
N GLN A 154 10.54 -3.60 23.32
CA GLN A 154 11.00 -2.21 23.11
C GLN A 154 12.46 -2.09 22.61
N GLN A 155 13.24 -3.18 22.68
CA GLN A 155 14.67 -3.23 22.34
C GLN A 155 14.98 -3.95 21.01
N GLN A 156 13.99 -4.45 20.26
CA GLN A 156 14.28 -5.03 18.96
C GLN A 156 14.51 -3.93 17.93
N GLU A 157 15.64 -4.04 17.22
CA GLU A 157 15.92 -3.18 16.09
C GLU A 157 14.85 -3.36 15.01
N PRO A 158 14.45 -2.27 14.35
CA PRO A 158 13.49 -2.36 13.27
C PRO A 158 14.05 -3.16 12.09
N LEU A 159 13.18 -3.91 11.41
CA LEU A 159 13.52 -4.58 10.17
C LEU A 159 13.33 -3.58 9.02
N HIS A 160 14.40 -3.26 8.30
CA HIS A 160 14.35 -2.39 7.14
C HIS A 160 14.43 -3.20 5.84
N TYR A 161 13.60 -2.82 4.87
CA TYR A 161 13.58 -3.40 3.54
C TYR A 161 13.67 -2.31 2.49
N ASP A 162 14.77 -2.29 1.75
CA ASP A 162 14.87 -1.50 0.53
C ASP A 162 13.94 -2.09 -0.53
N THR A 163 13.16 -1.23 -1.18
CA THR A 163 12.24 -1.59 -2.25
C THR A 163 12.74 -1.06 -3.58
N ARG A 164 12.52 -1.83 -4.65
CA ARG A 164 12.78 -1.43 -6.04
C ARG A 164 11.48 -1.50 -6.82
N THR A 165 11.42 -0.80 -7.95
CA THR A 165 10.27 -0.86 -8.86
C THR A 165 9.85 -2.31 -9.11
N GLY A 166 8.57 -2.61 -8.88
CA GLY A 166 8.02 -3.95 -9.07
C GLY A 166 8.11 -4.90 -7.87
N ASP A 167 8.81 -4.51 -6.80
CA ASP A 167 8.81 -5.24 -5.54
C ASP A 167 7.46 -5.09 -4.80
N MET A 168 7.11 -6.14 -4.06
CA MET A 168 5.90 -6.21 -3.22
C MET A 168 6.17 -6.76 -1.82
#